data_AF-A0AAU5B6I1-F1
#
_entry.id   AF-A0AAU5B6I1-F1
#
_cell.length_a   1.000
_cell.length_b   1.000
_cell.length_c   1.000
_cell.angle_alpha   90.00
_cell.angle_beta   90.00
_cell.angle_gamma   90.00
#
_symmetry.space_group_name_H-M   'P 1'
#
loop_
_entity.id
_entity.type
_entity.pdbx_description
1 polymer ?
#
loop_
_entity_poly.entity_id
_entity_poly.type
_entity_poly.pdbx_seq_one_letter_code
_entity_poly.pdbx_strand_id
1 'polypeptide(L)'
;MPKLVDAVLGLYYESRDPKADLALAEEASWAARRMEAEAPNRAERLRRALNAHQTALFALGRRAEGRVVCEELAEGGDSDRLATVLAEEGRFREAAELDEKAARNGGREQSFWTMVRRAANLEGAGLPDAASAVFRELLDETRLKTAEQNASLSILTWELVHFSRMRDAAGDGASGTAARREALSVLEELATTGEPKNWSCILSWWSTLFVLSGRAAEPAASPASPMPPFGTELGWSGDVRDGFQAMLPDLEAEAVRLREADRLPELADVQRRIIIRAAARDGGRPDLFKERFAPYFDEGVTLARRLPGNAARLARALTDRSMFLVAARTFEPAYADLSEAVTLLQDR
;
A
#
# COMPACT_ATOMS: atom_id res chain seq x y z
N MET A 1 3.62 37.99 -12.86
CA MET A 1 4.19 36.69 -12.42
C MET A 1 3.18 35.71 -11.85
N PRO A 2 2.30 36.04 -10.87
CA PRO A 2 1.39 35.05 -10.28
C PRO A 2 0.42 34.39 -11.29
N LYS A 3 -0.16 35.20 -12.19
CA LYS A 3 -1.06 34.72 -13.26
C LYS A 3 -0.36 33.79 -14.27
N LEU A 4 0.96 33.90 -14.41
CA LEU A 4 1.72 33.08 -15.35
C LEU A 4 1.83 31.64 -14.83
N VAL A 5 2.17 31.46 -13.55
CA VAL A 5 2.24 30.12 -12.92
C VAL A 5 0.90 29.40 -13.05
N ASP A 6 -0.19 30.09 -12.70
CA ASP A 6 -1.53 29.50 -12.75
C ASP A 6 -1.95 29.16 -14.20
N ALA A 7 -1.62 30.01 -15.18
CA ALA A 7 -1.91 29.76 -16.60
C ALA A 7 -1.09 28.59 -17.19
N VAL A 8 0.21 28.53 -16.89
CA VAL A 8 1.09 27.45 -17.37
C VAL A 8 0.69 26.12 -16.74
N LEU A 9 0.33 26.10 -15.45
CA LEU A 9 -0.23 24.91 -14.81
C LEU A 9 -1.57 24.50 -15.42
N GLY A 10 -2.40 25.46 -15.83
CA GLY A 10 -3.62 25.17 -16.59
C GLY A 10 -3.33 24.40 -17.88
N LEU A 11 -2.39 24.87 -18.69
CA LEU A 11 -1.95 24.19 -19.92
C LEU A 11 -1.34 22.81 -19.64
N TYR A 12 -0.57 22.68 -18.56
CA TYR A 12 -0.02 21.38 -18.13
C TYR A 12 -1.13 20.36 -17.88
N TYR A 13 -2.22 20.74 -17.20
CA TYR A 13 -3.32 19.82 -16.92
C TYR A 13 -4.18 19.47 -18.14
N GLU A 14 -4.16 20.29 -19.18
CA GLU A 14 -4.85 20.03 -20.45
C GLU A 14 -4.02 19.19 -21.42
N SER A 15 -2.69 19.26 -21.30
CA SER A 15 -1.76 18.53 -22.13
C SER A 15 -1.81 17.01 -21.88
N ARG A 16 -1.45 16.27 -22.93
CA ARG A 16 -1.35 14.79 -22.94
C ARG A 16 0.00 14.32 -23.48
N ASP A 17 0.94 15.24 -23.70
CA ASP A 17 2.28 14.95 -24.19
C ASP A 17 3.28 15.06 -23.02
N PRO A 18 3.87 13.95 -22.56
CA PRO A 18 4.82 13.95 -21.44
C PRO A 18 6.01 14.91 -21.60
N LYS A 19 6.44 15.19 -22.85
CA LYS A 19 7.53 16.14 -23.08
C LYS A 19 7.08 17.59 -22.94
N ALA A 20 5.88 17.89 -23.44
CA ALA A 20 5.25 19.20 -23.25
C ALA A 20 4.94 19.45 -21.77
N ASP A 21 4.44 18.42 -21.07
CA ASP A 21 4.13 18.46 -19.64
C ASP A 21 5.36 18.85 -18.82
N LEU A 22 6.51 18.23 -19.11
CA LEU A 22 7.77 18.58 -18.45
C LEU A 22 8.18 20.03 -18.73
N ALA A 23 8.17 20.47 -19.98
CA ALA A 23 8.57 21.83 -20.34
C ALA A 23 7.67 22.89 -19.67
N LEU A 24 6.36 22.63 -19.62
CA LEU A 24 5.38 23.48 -18.93
C LEU A 24 5.62 23.49 -17.42
N ALA A 25 5.88 22.34 -16.81
CA ALA A 25 6.14 22.25 -15.38
C ALA A 25 7.49 22.88 -14.97
N GLU A 26 8.52 22.74 -15.80
CA GLU A 26 9.82 23.41 -15.66
C GLU A 26 9.62 24.94 -15.66
N GLU A 27 8.92 25.48 -16.67
CA GLU A 27 8.58 26.91 -16.79
C GLU A 27 7.76 27.41 -15.58
N ALA A 28 6.73 26.66 -15.16
CA ALA A 28 5.93 27.00 -14.00
C ALA A 28 6.77 27.06 -12.72
N SER A 29 7.68 26.09 -12.52
CA SER A 29 8.56 26.05 -11.35
C SER A 29 9.57 27.19 -11.36
N TRP A 30 10.10 27.54 -12.54
CA TRP A 30 11.01 28.68 -12.71
C TRP A 30 10.29 30.00 -12.41
N ALA A 31 9.10 30.21 -12.98
CA ALA A 31 8.29 31.40 -12.74
C ALA A 31 7.89 31.53 -11.26
N ALA A 32 7.56 30.43 -10.59
CA ALA A 32 7.19 30.41 -9.17
C ALA A 32 8.37 30.79 -8.27
N ARG A 33 9.59 30.28 -8.54
CA ARG A 33 10.79 30.64 -7.75
C ARG A 33 11.12 32.13 -7.82
N ARG A 34 10.84 32.78 -8.96
CA ARG A 34 11.08 34.22 -9.21
C ARG A 34 9.98 35.14 -8.70
N MET A 35 8.93 34.60 -8.09
CA MET A 35 7.93 35.45 -7.43
C MET A 35 8.54 36.19 -6.24
N GLU A 36 8.20 37.47 -6.11
CA GLU A 36 8.58 38.33 -4.97
C GLU A 36 8.18 37.69 -3.64
N ALA A 37 8.99 37.91 -2.59
CA ALA A 37 8.78 37.28 -1.29
C ALA A 37 7.41 37.60 -0.68
N GLU A 38 6.89 38.82 -0.89
CA GLU A 38 5.58 39.26 -0.39
C GLU A 38 4.40 38.82 -1.29
N ALA A 39 4.65 38.12 -2.40
CA ALA A 39 3.58 37.73 -3.31
C ALA A 39 2.57 36.80 -2.60
N PRO A 40 1.26 37.09 -2.67
CA PRO A 40 0.25 36.31 -1.98
C PRO A 40 0.25 34.87 -2.49
N ASN A 41 0.14 33.89 -1.61
CA ASN A 41 0.16 32.45 -1.92
C ASN A 41 1.41 31.96 -2.67
N ARG A 42 2.56 32.64 -2.53
CA ARG A 42 3.82 32.22 -3.15
C ARG A 42 4.20 30.77 -2.80
N ALA A 43 4.18 30.43 -1.51
CA ALA A 43 4.54 29.10 -1.04
C ALA A 43 3.66 28.01 -1.67
N GLU A 44 2.34 28.24 -1.70
CA GLU A 44 1.40 27.30 -2.30
C GLU A 44 1.60 27.16 -3.83
N ARG A 45 1.85 28.26 -4.55
CA ARG A 45 2.13 28.20 -5.99
C ARG A 45 3.44 27.50 -6.30
N LEU A 46 4.49 27.76 -5.52
CA LEU A 46 5.76 27.05 -5.65
C LEU A 46 5.56 25.55 -5.40
N ARG A 47 4.87 25.18 -4.31
CA ARG A 47 4.54 23.78 -3.99
C ARG A 47 3.79 23.09 -5.13
N ARG A 48 2.76 23.73 -5.70
CA ARG A 48 2.01 23.20 -6.85
C ARG A 48 2.88 23.03 -8.10
N ALA A 49 3.73 24.02 -8.41
CA ALA A 49 4.61 23.96 -9.57
C ALA A 49 5.70 22.89 -9.42
N LEU A 50 6.32 22.76 -8.24
CA LEU A 50 7.28 21.69 -7.95
C LEU A 50 6.61 20.32 -7.98
N ASN A 51 5.37 20.19 -7.49
CA ASN A 51 4.60 18.95 -7.59
C ASN A 51 4.33 18.53 -9.04
N ALA A 52 3.97 19.47 -9.91
CA ALA A 52 3.83 19.19 -11.35
C ALA A 52 5.19 18.78 -11.96
N HIS A 53 6.27 19.48 -11.60
CA HIS A 53 7.59 19.24 -12.14
C HIS A 53 8.14 17.85 -11.76
N GLN A 54 8.10 17.46 -10.48
CA GLN A 54 8.52 16.11 -10.08
C GLN A 54 7.68 15.02 -10.76
N THR A 55 6.37 15.25 -10.91
CA THR A 55 5.48 14.28 -11.57
C THR A 55 5.87 14.06 -13.02
N ALA A 56 6.13 15.16 -13.76
CA ALA A 56 6.56 15.08 -15.16
C ALA A 56 7.95 14.44 -15.31
N LEU A 57 8.89 14.72 -14.40
CA LEU A 57 10.21 14.08 -14.39
C LEU A 57 10.10 12.57 -14.19
N PHE A 58 9.31 12.11 -13.22
CA PHE A 58 9.09 10.68 -12.99
C PHE A 58 8.38 10.00 -14.16
N ALA A 59 7.39 10.64 -14.78
CA ALA A 59 6.71 10.10 -15.97
C ALA A 59 7.68 9.85 -17.15
N LEU A 60 8.80 10.59 -17.21
CA LEU A 60 9.85 10.43 -18.22
C LEU A 60 11.03 9.56 -17.73
N GLY A 61 10.94 8.94 -16.56
CA GLY A 61 12.02 8.14 -15.97
C GLY A 61 13.24 8.96 -15.49
N ARG A 62 13.13 10.30 -15.41
CA ARG A 62 14.20 11.21 -14.92
C ARG A 62 14.24 11.23 -13.39
N ARG A 63 14.40 10.06 -12.78
CA ARG A 63 14.16 9.81 -11.35
C ARG A 63 15.09 10.59 -10.42
N ALA A 64 16.38 10.66 -10.74
CA ALA A 64 17.35 11.40 -9.94
C ALA A 64 17.01 12.89 -9.85
N GLU A 65 16.56 13.49 -10.96
CA GLU A 65 16.16 14.89 -11.02
C GLU A 65 14.82 15.11 -10.29
N GLY A 66 13.87 14.18 -10.46
CA GLY A 66 12.60 14.21 -9.72
C GLY A 66 12.82 14.16 -8.21
N ARG A 67 13.80 13.38 -7.73
CA ARG A 67 14.17 13.33 -6.31
C ARG A 67 14.72 14.65 -5.80
N VAL A 68 15.56 15.36 -6.57
CA VAL A 68 16.04 16.70 -6.19
C VAL A 68 14.88 17.69 -6.01
N VAL A 69 13.86 17.63 -6.88
CA VAL A 69 12.65 18.45 -6.72
C VAL A 69 11.86 18.07 -5.45
N CYS A 70 11.86 16.78 -5.08
CA CYS A 70 11.25 16.32 -3.82
C CYS A 70 12.04 16.77 -2.59
N GLU A 71 13.37 16.87 -2.67
CA GLU A 71 14.22 17.44 -1.62
C GLU A 71 13.89 18.92 -1.40
N GLU A 72 13.73 19.71 -2.47
CA GLU A 72 13.30 21.12 -2.38
C GLU A 72 11.89 21.26 -1.75
N LEU A 73 10.95 20.37 -2.11
CA LEU A 73 9.64 20.31 -1.46
C LEU A 73 9.73 20.00 0.04
N ALA A 74 10.60 19.07 0.42
CA ALA A 74 10.82 18.68 1.81
C ALA A 74 11.45 19.81 2.64
N GLU A 75 12.36 20.59 2.07
CA GLU A 75 12.88 21.83 2.70
C GLU A 75 11.77 22.85 2.95
N GLY A 76 10.77 22.90 2.07
CA GLY A 76 9.54 23.68 2.23
C GLY A 76 8.51 23.10 3.21
N GLY A 77 8.79 21.95 3.83
CA GLY A 77 7.93 21.29 4.81
C GLY A 77 7.04 20.16 4.26
N ASP A 78 7.11 19.85 2.96
CA ASP A 78 6.36 18.77 2.31
C ASP A 78 7.26 17.53 2.11
N SER A 79 7.57 16.83 3.20
CA SER A 79 8.49 15.68 3.20
C SER A 79 7.84 14.36 2.75
N ASP A 80 6.52 14.31 2.64
CA ASP A 80 5.78 13.08 2.33
C ASP A 80 6.22 12.47 1.00
N ARG A 81 6.36 13.32 -0.02
CA ARG A 81 6.77 12.87 -1.36
C ARG A 81 8.19 12.33 -1.38
N LEU A 82 9.11 12.98 -0.66
CA LEU A 82 10.50 12.53 -0.56
C LEU A 82 10.58 11.17 0.15
N ALA A 83 9.84 10.98 1.24
CA ALA A 83 9.78 9.70 1.94
C ALA A 83 9.31 8.56 1.02
N THR A 84 8.28 8.81 0.20
CA THR A 84 7.81 7.85 -0.81
C THR A 84 8.89 7.50 -1.83
N VAL A 85 9.54 8.50 -2.44
CA VAL A 85 10.55 8.27 -3.48
C VAL A 85 11.78 7.53 -2.94
N LEU A 86 12.20 7.84 -1.72
CA LEU A 86 13.28 7.12 -1.04
C LEU A 86 12.92 5.66 -0.77
N ALA A 87 11.71 5.38 -0.29
CA ALA A 87 11.24 4.01 -0.08
C ALA A 87 11.13 3.23 -1.40
N GLU A 88 10.70 3.88 -2.49
CA GLU A 88 10.67 3.27 -3.81
C GLU A 88 12.06 2.89 -4.34
N GLU A 89 13.10 3.60 -3.91
CA GLU A 89 14.51 3.31 -4.23
C GLU A 89 15.16 2.34 -3.22
N GLY A 90 14.41 1.80 -2.26
CA GLY A 90 14.92 0.92 -1.20
C GLY A 90 15.65 1.63 -0.07
N ARG A 91 15.64 2.97 -0.03
CA ARG A 91 16.24 3.80 1.03
C ARG A 91 15.28 3.93 2.22
N PHE A 92 14.82 2.79 2.73
CA PHE A 92 13.76 2.73 3.76
C PHE A 92 14.14 3.40 5.08
N ARG A 93 15.41 3.38 5.47
CA ARG A 93 15.88 4.05 6.70
C ARG A 93 15.68 5.55 6.64
N GLU A 94 16.08 6.16 5.53
CA GLU A 94 15.94 7.61 5.33
C GLU A 94 14.47 8.01 5.20
N ALA A 95 13.66 7.18 4.53
CA ALA A 95 12.21 7.38 4.50
C ALA A 95 11.58 7.32 5.91
N ALA A 96 11.98 6.36 6.74
CA ALA A 96 11.49 6.23 8.12
C ALA A 96 11.91 7.43 9.00
N GLU A 97 13.12 7.96 8.82
CA GLU A 97 13.58 9.16 9.53
C GLU A 97 12.74 10.40 9.17
N LEU A 98 12.37 10.55 7.90
CA LEU A 98 11.46 11.61 7.47
C LEU A 98 10.06 11.45 8.07
N ASP A 99 9.52 10.22 8.08
CA ASP A 99 8.23 9.93 8.72
C ASP A 99 8.25 10.25 10.22
N GLU A 100 9.33 9.91 10.92
CA GLU A 100 9.48 10.21 12.35
C GLU A 100 9.62 11.72 12.61
N LYS A 101 10.37 12.44 11.76
CA LYS A 101 10.48 13.89 11.85
C LYS A 101 9.12 14.56 11.62
N ALA A 102 8.36 14.10 10.63
CA ALA A 102 7.01 14.60 10.36
C ALA A 102 6.05 14.35 11.53
N ALA A 103 6.09 13.16 12.14
CA ALA A 103 5.29 12.82 13.30
C ALA A 103 5.61 13.70 14.53
N ARG A 104 6.90 13.98 14.79
CA ARG A 104 7.33 14.82 15.93
C ARG A 104 6.94 16.29 15.78
N ASN A 105 6.88 16.81 14.57
CA ASN A 105 6.57 18.20 14.31
C ASN A 105 5.06 18.53 14.43
N GLY A 106 4.25 17.62 14.99
CA GLY A 106 2.82 17.83 15.15
C GLY A 106 2.11 17.95 13.81
N GLY A 107 2.60 17.25 12.77
CA GLY A 107 1.84 17.08 11.53
C GLY A 107 0.43 16.57 11.83
N ARG A 108 -0.52 16.85 10.93
CA ARG A 108 -1.95 16.44 10.99
C ARG A 108 -2.17 15.13 11.76
N GLU A 109 -3.32 15.02 12.46
CA GLU A 109 -3.88 13.77 12.99
C GLU A 109 -3.37 12.57 12.20
N GLN A 110 -2.65 11.66 12.88
CA GLN A 110 -1.92 10.60 12.21
C GLN A 110 -2.92 9.71 11.48
N SER A 111 -2.98 9.88 10.15
CA SER A 111 -3.91 9.11 9.35
C SER A 111 -3.45 7.65 9.27
N PHE A 112 -4.39 6.75 9.02
CA PHE A 112 -4.12 5.35 8.65
C PHE A 112 -2.97 5.24 7.63
N TRP A 113 -3.01 6.04 6.56
CA TRP A 113 -2.00 6.04 5.50
C TRP A 113 -0.61 6.38 6.02
N THR A 114 -0.50 7.39 6.88
CA THR A 114 0.76 7.83 7.45
C THR A 114 1.34 6.77 8.39
N MET A 115 0.51 6.17 9.25
CA MET A 115 0.96 5.13 10.19
C MET A 115 1.37 3.84 9.48
N VAL A 116 0.58 3.38 8.51
CA VAL A 116 0.91 2.19 7.71
C VAL A 116 2.18 2.41 6.89
N ARG A 117 2.34 3.57 6.25
CA ARG A 117 3.57 3.93 5.53
C ARG A 117 4.79 3.90 6.45
N ARG A 118 4.68 4.52 7.63
CA ARG A 118 5.77 4.58 8.60
C ARG A 118 6.15 3.18 9.10
N ALA A 119 5.17 2.35 9.46
CA ALA A 119 5.41 0.96 9.86
C ALA A 119 6.07 0.16 8.72
N ALA A 120 5.59 0.34 7.48
CA ALA A 120 6.18 -0.22 6.28
C ALA A 120 7.64 0.21 6.08
N ASN A 121 7.97 1.49 6.23
CA ASN A 121 9.34 1.98 6.08
C ASN A 121 10.27 1.45 7.18
N LEU A 122 9.78 1.37 8.43
CA LEU A 122 10.53 0.77 9.54
C LEU A 122 10.82 -0.72 9.32
N GLU A 123 9.83 -1.47 8.84
CA GLU A 123 10.02 -2.89 8.48
C GLU A 123 11.06 -3.04 7.36
N GLY A 124 10.94 -2.24 6.28
CA GLY A 124 11.91 -2.24 5.18
C GLY A 124 13.32 -1.82 5.60
N ALA A 125 13.44 -1.01 6.66
CA ALA A 125 14.71 -0.60 7.26
C ALA A 125 15.31 -1.64 8.22
N GLY A 126 14.64 -2.78 8.42
CA GLY A 126 15.06 -3.85 9.33
C GLY A 126 14.80 -3.54 10.81
N LEU A 127 13.76 -2.75 11.12
CA LEU A 127 13.39 -2.33 12.48
C LEU A 127 12.00 -2.88 12.87
N PRO A 128 11.82 -4.22 12.97
CA PRO A 128 10.51 -4.85 13.14
C PRO A 128 9.79 -4.49 14.45
N ASP A 129 10.53 -4.25 15.53
CA ASP A 129 9.94 -3.84 16.82
C ASP A 129 9.37 -2.42 16.76
N ALA A 130 10.11 -1.49 16.14
CA ALA A 130 9.65 -0.12 15.92
C ALA A 130 8.45 -0.10 14.97
N ALA A 131 8.48 -0.89 13.89
CA ALA A 131 7.35 -1.04 12.97
C ALA A 131 6.11 -1.56 13.71
N SER A 132 6.27 -2.58 14.54
CA SER A 132 5.19 -3.16 15.35
C SER A 132 4.64 -2.18 16.38
N ALA A 133 5.47 -1.33 16.98
CA ALA A 133 5.02 -0.31 17.92
C ALA A 133 4.12 0.71 17.23
N VAL A 134 4.53 1.25 16.07
CA VAL A 134 3.72 2.19 15.28
C VAL A 134 2.40 1.54 14.85
N PHE A 135 2.43 0.29 14.39
CA PHE A 135 1.20 -0.40 13.98
C PHE A 135 0.27 -0.72 15.16
N ARG A 136 0.82 -0.94 16.36
CA ARG A 136 0.02 -1.12 17.58
C ARG A 136 -0.70 0.17 17.97
N GLU A 137 -0.03 1.33 17.86
CA GLU A 137 -0.68 2.63 18.09
C GLU A 137 -1.88 2.83 17.14
N LEU A 138 -1.71 2.49 15.85
CA LEU A 138 -2.81 2.48 14.88
C LEU A 138 -3.97 1.57 15.33
N LEU A 139 -3.66 0.34 15.73
CA LEU A 139 -4.67 -0.61 16.21
C LEU A 139 -5.43 -0.10 17.44
N ASP A 140 -4.74 0.52 18.39
CA ASP A 140 -5.38 1.04 19.61
C ASP A 140 -6.32 2.21 19.29
N GLU A 141 -5.94 3.07 18.33
CA GLU A 141 -6.82 4.12 17.81
C GLU A 141 -8.03 3.54 17.07
N THR A 142 -7.83 2.55 16.21
CA THR A 142 -8.92 1.87 15.48
C THR A 142 -9.88 1.18 16.44
N ARG A 143 -9.38 0.48 17.47
CA ARG A 143 -10.19 -0.14 18.53
C ARG A 143 -11.08 0.87 19.23
N LEU A 144 -10.51 2.00 19.67
CA LEU A 144 -11.28 3.08 20.29
C LEU A 144 -12.37 3.59 19.35
N LYS A 145 -12.02 3.90 18.10
CA LYS A 145 -12.98 4.37 17.09
C LYS A 145 -14.06 3.32 16.77
N THR A 146 -13.75 2.03 16.74
CA THR A 146 -14.76 0.97 16.54
C THR A 146 -15.71 0.84 17.73
N ALA A 147 -15.21 0.95 18.96
CA ALA A 147 -16.05 0.91 20.17
C ALA A 147 -17.04 2.09 20.21
N GLU A 148 -16.63 3.24 19.69
CA GLU A 148 -17.49 4.43 19.52
C GLU A 148 -18.35 4.39 18.24
N GLN A 149 -18.29 3.30 17.47
CA GLN A 149 -18.97 3.14 16.17
C GLN A 149 -18.58 4.21 15.14
N ASN A 150 -17.36 4.74 15.25
CA ASN A 150 -16.73 5.74 14.40
C ASN A 150 -15.69 5.14 13.43
N ALA A 151 -15.49 3.81 13.44
CA ALA A 151 -14.72 3.06 12.45
C ALA A 151 -15.39 1.73 12.10
N SER A 152 -15.00 1.16 10.96
CA SER A 152 -15.50 -0.11 10.43
C SER A 152 -14.85 -1.31 11.12
N LEU A 153 -15.63 -2.33 11.44
CA LEU A 153 -15.10 -3.61 11.95
C LEU A 153 -14.25 -4.32 10.89
N SER A 154 -14.54 -4.12 9.60
CA SER A 154 -13.72 -4.62 8.49
C SER A 154 -12.30 -4.05 8.55
N ILE A 155 -12.15 -2.75 8.84
CA ILE A 155 -10.84 -2.10 8.98
C ILE A 155 -10.06 -2.73 10.14
N LEU A 156 -10.69 -2.86 11.32
CA LEU A 156 -10.07 -3.50 12.47
C LEU A 156 -9.63 -4.93 12.16
N THR A 157 -10.47 -5.70 11.45
CA THR A 157 -10.14 -7.07 11.02
C THR A 157 -8.88 -7.11 10.14
N TRP A 158 -8.80 -6.24 9.13
CA TRP A 158 -7.62 -6.19 8.23
C TRP A 158 -6.35 -5.78 8.97
N GLU A 159 -6.44 -4.79 9.86
CA GLU A 159 -5.30 -4.35 10.66
C GLU A 159 -4.82 -5.44 11.62
N LEU A 160 -5.71 -6.14 12.32
CA LEU A 160 -5.35 -7.25 13.21
C LEU A 160 -4.68 -8.40 12.44
N VAL A 161 -5.19 -8.75 11.26
CA VAL A 161 -4.56 -9.78 10.42
C VAL A 161 -3.18 -9.32 9.94
N HIS A 162 -3.03 -8.06 9.50
CA HIS A 162 -1.72 -7.53 9.12
C HIS A 162 -0.73 -7.56 10.30
N PHE A 163 -1.15 -7.06 11.47
CA PHE A 163 -0.33 -7.07 12.68
C PHE A 163 0.08 -8.48 13.09
N SER A 164 -0.81 -9.47 12.97
CA SER A 164 -0.47 -10.86 13.27
C SER A 164 0.69 -11.38 12.42
N ARG A 165 0.72 -11.01 11.13
CA ARG A 165 1.80 -11.37 10.18
C ARG A 165 3.10 -10.67 10.54
N MET A 166 3.04 -9.39 10.93
CA MET A 166 4.22 -8.66 11.40
C MET A 166 4.83 -9.33 12.63
N ARG A 167 4.00 -9.75 13.59
CA ARG A 167 4.49 -10.44 14.81
C ARG A 167 5.07 -11.81 14.52
N ASP A 168 4.45 -12.60 13.65
CA ASP A 168 5.00 -13.88 13.22
C ASP A 168 6.37 -13.70 12.53
N ALA A 169 6.50 -12.70 11.65
CA ALA A 169 7.75 -12.39 10.95
C ALA A 169 8.87 -11.92 11.91
N ALA A 170 8.49 -11.25 13.01
CA ALA A 170 9.41 -10.85 14.08
C ALA A 170 9.73 -11.99 15.07
N GLY A 171 9.16 -13.19 14.90
CA GLY A 171 9.36 -14.34 15.79
C GLY A 171 8.51 -14.32 17.07
N ASP A 172 7.56 -13.38 17.20
CA ASP A 172 6.62 -13.29 18.32
C ASP A 172 5.28 -13.94 17.97
N GLY A 173 5.30 -15.27 17.86
CA GLY A 173 4.11 -16.06 17.53
C GLY A 173 3.00 -15.99 18.58
N ALA A 174 3.32 -15.64 19.84
CA ALA A 174 2.32 -15.48 20.89
C ALA A 174 1.43 -14.26 20.63
N SER A 175 2.04 -13.09 20.36
CA SER A 175 1.29 -11.90 19.96
C SER A 175 0.60 -12.08 18.60
N GLY A 176 1.26 -12.77 17.65
CA GLY A 176 0.64 -13.10 16.36
C GLY A 176 -0.64 -13.93 16.53
N THR A 177 -0.61 -14.92 17.41
CA THR A 177 -1.77 -15.76 17.72
C THR A 177 -2.87 -14.99 18.46
N ALA A 178 -2.51 -14.12 19.40
CA ALA A 178 -3.47 -13.26 20.09
C ALA A 178 -4.22 -12.35 19.10
N ALA A 179 -3.50 -11.70 18.19
CA ALA A 179 -4.09 -10.85 17.16
C ALA A 179 -5.00 -11.62 16.20
N ARG A 180 -4.64 -12.86 15.83
CA ARG A 180 -5.49 -13.74 15.02
C ARG A 180 -6.80 -14.11 15.73
N ARG A 181 -6.76 -14.41 17.03
CA ARG A 181 -7.96 -14.73 17.81
C ARG A 181 -8.89 -13.52 17.93
N GLU A 182 -8.32 -12.35 18.14
CA GLU A 182 -9.08 -11.09 18.15
C GLU A 182 -9.72 -10.83 16.78
N ALA A 183 -8.96 -10.97 15.68
CA ALA A 183 -9.50 -10.82 14.34
C ALA A 183 -10.66 -11.79 14.06
N LEU A 184 -10.54 -13.04 14.53
CA LEU A 184 -11.60 -14.04 14.40
C LEU A 184 -12.86 -13.64 15.17
N SER A 185 -12.72 -13.10 16.38
CA SER A 185 -13.85 -12.61 17.17
C SER A 185 -14.55 -11.41 16.51
N VAL A 186 -13.78 -10.46 15.96
CA VAL A 186 -14.35 -9.31 15.22
C VAL A 186 -15.07 -9.79 13.96
N LEU A 187 -14.50 -10.78 13.27
CA LEU A 187 -15.09 -11.31 12.05
C LEU A 187 -16.34 -12.18 12.31
N GLU A 188 -16.41 -12.84 13.46
CA GLU A 188 -17.62 -13.52 13.94
C GLU A 188 -18.78 -12.54 14.18
N GLU A 189 -18.47 -11.39 14.80
CA GLU A 189 -19.45 -10.31 14.96
C GLU A 189 -19.94 -9.82 13.60
N LEU A 190 -19.03 -9.50 12.67
CA LEU A 190 -19.37 -9.13 11.29
C LEU A 190 -20.22 -10.18 10.58
N ALA A 191 -19.94 -11.47 10.76
CA ALA A 191 -20.73 -12.55 10.16
C ALA A 191 -22.16 -12.63 10.74
N THR A 192 -22.33 -12.24 12.01
CA THR A 192 -23.62 -12.31 12.71
C THR A 192 -24.47 -11.07 12.51
N THR A 193 -23.88 -9.88 12.60
CA THR A 193 -24.58 -8.59 12.65
C THR A 193 -24.39 -7.75 11.39
N GLY A 194 -23.38 -8.06 10.57
CA GLY A 194 -22.94 -7.20 9.47
C GLY A 194 -22.20 -5.96 9.95
N GLU A 195 -21.98 -5.01 9.04
CA GLU A 195 -21.39 -3.72 9.40
C GLU A 195 -22.43 -2.81 10.09
N PRO A 196 -22.10 -2.15 11.20
CA PRO A 196 -23.03 -1.24 11.90
C PRO A 196 -23.50 -0.07 11.03
N LYS A 197 -22.67 0.36 10.08
CA LYS A 197 -22.90 1.51 9.19
C LYS A 197 -22.36 1.21 7.80
N ASN A 198 -22.91 1.87 6.79
CA ASN A 198 -22.35 1.81 5.45
C ASN A 198 -21.15 2.76 5.33
N TRP A 199 -19.96 2.20 5.17
CA TRP A 199 -18.71 2.95 5.02
C TRP A 199 -18.37 3.15 3.54
N SER A 200 -18.09 4.40 3.14
CA SER A 200 -17.54 4.71 1.82
C SER A 200 -16.03 4.46 1.79
N CYS A 201 -15.49 4.19 0.60
CA CYS A 201 -14.04 4.17 0.33
C CYS A 201 -13.17 3.16 1.09
N ILE A 202 -13.73 2.12 1.72
CA ILE A 202 -12.95 1.14 2.53
C ILE A 202 -12.00 0.23 1.71
N LEU A 203 -12.17 0.13 0.39
CA LEU A 203 -11.38 -0.78 -0.44
C LEU A 203 -9.89 -0.39 -0.52
N SER A 204 -9.56 0.88 -0.36
CA SER A 204 -8.17 1.32 -0.33
C SER A 204 -7.42 0.84 0.92
N TRP A 205 -8.12 0.68 2.06
CA TRP A 205 -7.53 0.13 3.29
C TRP A 205 -7.12 -1.33 3.07
N TRP A 206 -8.06 -2.16 2.60
CA TRP A 206 -7.80 -3.55 2.26
C TRP A 206 -6.66 -3.69 1.25
N SER A 207 -6.73 -3.00 0.12
CA SER A 207 -5.73 -3.14 -0.94
C SER A 207 -4.35 -2.70 -0.49
N THR A 208 -4.25 -1.65 0.33
CA THR A 208 -2.96 -1.18 0.88
C THR A 208 -2.32 -2.21 1.81
N LEU A 209 -3.08 -2.77 2.76
CA LEU A 209 -2.56 -3.79 3.69
C LEU A 209 -2.28 -5.12 2.98
N PHE A 210 -3.13 -5.49 2.03
CA PHE A 210 -2.95 -6.72 1.24
C PHE A 210 -1.70 -6.63 0.35
N VAL A 211 -1.52 -5.53 -0.38
CA VAL A 211 -0.32 -5.28 -1.20
C VAL A 211 0.92 -5.24 -0.33
N LEU A 212 0.87 -4.58 0.83
CA LEU A 212 1.98 -4.57 1.80
C LEU A 212 2.35 -5.98 2.29
N SER A 213 1.37 -6.83 2.55
CA SER A 213 1.63 -8.24 2.92
C SER A 213 2.33 -9.06 1.81
N GLY A 214 2.40 -8.51 0.61
CA GLY A 214 3.09 -9.08 -0.54
C GLY A 214 4.58 -8.73 -0.65
N ARG A 215 5.04 -7.69 0.06
CA ARG A 215 6.37 -7.09 -0.13
C ARG A 215 7.51 -8.11 -0.16
N ALA A 216 7.55 -9.03 0.82
CA ALA A 216 8.64 -10.00 0.95
C ALA A 216 8.73 -11.00 -0.23
N ALA A 217 7.69 -11.13 -1.05
CA ALA A 217 7.68 -11.96 -2.26
C ALA A 217 8.10 -11.20 -3.52
N GLU A 218 8.30 -9.89 -3.44
CA GLU A 218 8.71 -9.06 -4.56
C GLU A 218 10.23 -8.78 -4.55
N PRO A 219 10.83 -8.45 -5.70
CA PRO A 219 12.22 -8.04 -5.78
C PRO A 219 12.54 -6.88 -4.85
N ALA A 220 13.77 -6.85 -4.32
CA ALA A 220 14.25 -5.74 -3.51
C ALA A 220 14.27 -4.44 -4.32
N ALA A 221 13.76 -3.37 -3.73
CA ALA A 221 13.81 -2.03 -4.29
C ALA A 221 15.26 -1.52 -4.39
N SER A 222 15.59 -0.83 -5.47
CA SER A 222 16.88 -0.14 -5.63
C SER A 222 16.72 1.09 -6.53
N PRO A 223 17.70 2.02 -6.55
CA PRO A 223 17.63 3.15 -7.49
C PRO A 223 17.60 2.73 -8.97
N ALA A 224 18.21 1.59 -9.32
CA ALA A 224 18.24 1.06 -10.69
C ALA A 224 16.99 0.25 -11.08
N SER A 225 16.28 -0.27 -10.08
CA SER A 225 15.03 -1.02 -10.26
C SER A 225 14.09 -0.61 -9.12
N PRO A 226 13.47 0.57 -9.20
CA PRO A 226 12.62 1.06 -8.14
C PRO A 226 11.35 0.21 -8.08
N MET A 227 10.85 0.01 -6.87
CA MET A 227 9.66 -0.80 -6.60
C MET A 227 8.64 0.04 -5.85
N PRO A 228 7.35 -0.33 -5.82
CA PRO A 228 6.39 0.33 -4.95
C PRO A 228 6.93 0.39 -3.52
N PRO A 229 6.71 1.48 -2.77
CA PRO A 229 7.18 1.58 -1.39
C PRO A 229 6.42 0.59 -0.47
N PHE A 230 5.25 0.11 -0.93
CA PHE A 230 4.25 -0.67 -0.19
C PHE A 230 3.73 0.09 1.06
N GLY A 231 2.51 -0.20 1.50
CA GLY A 231 1.94 0.49 2.67
C GLY A 231 1.52 1.95 2.46
N THR A 232 1.41 2.40 1.20
CA THR A 232 0.91 3.73 0.84
C THR A 232 -0.21 3.60 -0.18
N GLU A 233 -1.31 4.33 -0.02
CA GLU A 233 -2.34 4.43 -1.05
C GLU A 233 -1.83 5.25 -2.24
N LEU A 234 -1.70 4.60 -3.41
CA LEU A 234 -1.68 5.17 -4.78
C LEU A 234 -0.81 6.42 -5.06
N GLY A 235 0.07 6.81 -4.14
CA GLY A 235 1.02 7.92 -4.23
C GLY A 235 2.32 7.53 -4.93
N TRP A 236 2.34 6.42 -5.66
CA TRP A 236 3.53 5.95 -6.35
C TRP A 236 3.91 6.90 -7.47
N SER A 237 5.20 7.06 -7.70
CA SER A 237 5.70 7.68 -8.93
C SER A 237 5.21 6.91 -10.17
N GLY A 238 4.97 7.64 -11.26
CA GLY A 238 4.34 7.09 -12.47
C GLY A 238 5.17 5.95 -13.07
N ASP A 239 6.48 6.15 -13.18
CA ASP A 239 7.44 5.14 -13.61
C ASP A 239 7.41 3.87 -12.76
N VAL A 240 7.33 4.00 -11.43
CA VAL A 240 7.26 2.84 -10.53
C VAL A 240 5.96 2.07 -10.70
N ARG A 241 4.85 2.79 -10.82
CA ARG A 241 3.54 2.18 -11.04
C ARG A 241 3.50 1.44 -12.37
N ASP A 242 3.92 2.09 -13.45
CA ASP A 242 3.89 1.53 -14.79
C ASP A 242 4.86 0.35 -14.90
N GLY A 243 6.07 0.48 -14.35
CA GLY A 243 7.05 -0.61 -14.28
C GLY A 243 6.55 -1.82 -13.47
N PHE A 244 5.91 -1.58 -12.32
CA PHE A 244 5.35 -2.65 -11.50
C PHE A 244 4.21 -3.39 -12.21
N GLN A 245 3.36 -2.67 -12.94
CA GLN A 245 2.26 -3.24 -13.71
C GLN A 245 2.76 -3.95 -14.98
N ALA A 246 3.81 -3.44 -15.63
CA ALA A 246 4.38 -4.02 -16.84
C ALA A 246 4.97 -5.43 -16.61
N MET A 247 5.31 -5.79 -15.37
CA MET A 247 5.77 -7.15 -15.03
C MET A 247 4.63 -8.19 -14.91
N LEU A 248 3.36 -7.80 -14.99
CA LEU A 248 2.23 -8.73 -14.82
C LEU A 248 2.16 -9.81 -15.93
N PRO A 249 2.28 -9.49 -17.23
CA PRO A 249 2.25 -10.50 -18.29
C PRO A 249 3.34 -11.57 -18.16
N ASP A 250 4.53 -11.19 -17.69
CA ASP A 250 5.64 -12.15 -17.46
C ASP A 250 5.32 -13.13 -16.33
N LEU A 251 4.65 -12.68 -15.26
CA LEU A 251 4.18 -13.57 -14.20
C LEU A 251 3.07 -14.51 -14.69
N GLU A 252 2.14 -14.00 -15.50
CA GLU A 252 1.07 -14.82 -16.08
C GLU A 252 1.65 -15.92 -16.99
N ALA A 253 2.64 -15.57 -17.83
CA ALA A 253 3.36 -16.53 -18.64
C ALA A 253 4.15 -17.54 -17.79
N GLU A 254 4.76 -17.11 -16.68
CA GLU A 254 5.43 -18.01 -15.74
C GLU A 254 4.45 -18.95 -15.04
N ALA A 255 3.27 -18.46 -14.63
CA ALA A 255 2.24 -19.30 -14.04
C ALA A 255 1.76 -20.39 -15.00
N VAL A 256 1.65 -20.08 -16.30
CA VAL A 256 1.34 -21.09 -17.33
C VAL A 256 2.45 -22.15 -17.40
N ARG A 257 3.72 -21.74 -17.51
CA ARG A 257 4.86 -22.68 -17.55
C ARG A 257 4.94 -23.58 -16.31
N LEU A 258 4.75 -23.01 -15.11
CA LEU A 258 4.78 -23.77 -13.86
C LEU A 258 3.61 -24.74 -13.76
N ARG A 259 2.44 -24.38 -14.29
CA ARG A 259 1.28 -25.27 -14.37
C ARG A 259 1.52 -26.44 -15.32
N GLU A 260 2.10 -26.20 -16.50
CA GLU A 260 2.47 -27.24 -17.46
C GLU A 260 3.55 -28.19 -16.90
N ALA A 261 4.46 -27.68 -16.09
CA ALA A 261 5.51 -28.45 -15.43
C ALA A 261 5.09 -29.11 -14.10
N ASP A 262 3.81 -28.99 -13.69
CA ASP A 262 3.27 -29.45 -12.40
C ASP A 262 4.08 -28.99 -11.16
N ARG A 263 4.68 -27.80 -11.24
CA ARG A 263 5.45 -27.18 -10.14
C ARG A 263 4.54 -26.40 -9.20
N LEU A 264 3.69 -27.13 -8.49
CA LEU A 264 2.62 -26.57 -7.66
C LEU A 264 3.08 -25.59 -6.56
N PRO A 265 4.18 -25.82 -5.82
CA PRO A 265 4.63 -24.87 -4.80
C PRO A 265 4.98 -23.50 -5.37
N GLU A 266 5.75 -23.49 -6.46
CA GLU A 266 6.17 -22.28 -7.16
C GLU A 266 4.98 -21.60 -7.85
N LEU A 267 4.08 -22.38 -8.44
CA LEU A 267 2.85 -21.87 -9.04
C LEU A 267 2.00 -21.13 -8.01
N ALA A 268 1.86 -21.67 -6.79
CA ALA A 268 1.11 -21.01 -5.72
C ALA A 268 1.74 -19.67 -5.29
N ASP A 269 3.08 -19.58 -5.28
CA ASP A 269 3.77 -18.33 -4.94
C ASP A 269 3.67 -17.29 -6.08
N VAL A 270 3.81 -17.71 -7.34
CA VAL A 270 3.58 -16.85 -8.52
C VAL A 270 2.14 -16.38 -8.58
N GLN A 271 1.18 -17.26 -8.34
CA GLN A 271 -0.24 -16.91 -8.29
C GLN A 271 -0.48 -15.80 -7.27
N ARG A 272 0.05 -15.93 -6.04
CA ARG A 272 -0.09 -14.88 -5.01
C ARG A 272 0.46 -13.53 -5.48
N ARG A 273 1.61 -13.50 -6.16
CA ARG A 273 2.18 -12.26 -6.72
C ARG A 273 1.29 -11.63 -7.79
N ILE A 274 0.65 -12.45 -8.64
CA ILE A 274 -0.38 -11.99 -9.59
C ILE A 274 -1.53 -11.31 -8.83
N ILE A 275 -2.05 -11.92 -7.76
CA ILE A 275 -3.14 -11.33 -6.95
C ILE A 275 -2.73 -9.97 -6.36
N ILE A 276 -1.52 -9.87 -5.80
CA ILE A 276 -0.98 -8.63 -5.23
C ILE A 276 -0.94 -7.51 -6.28
N ARG A 277 -0.46 -7.82 -7.49
CA ARG A 277 -0.38 -6.83 -8.59
C ARG A 277 -1.75 -6.45 -9.12
N ALA A 278 -2.67 -7.40 -9.23
CA ALA A 278 -4.06 -7.12 -9.58
C ALA A 278 -4.72 -6.21 -8.53
N ALA A 279 -4.49 -6.47 -7.23
CA ALA A 279 -4.99 -5.63 -6.14
C ALA A 279 -4.38 -4.23 -6.15
N ALA A 280 -3.08 -4.10 -6.45
CA ALA A 280 -2.44 -2.80 -6.63
C ALA A 280 -3.04 -1.99 -7.80
N ARG A 281 -3.42 -2.64 -8.90
CA ARG A 281 -3.97 -1.98 -10.09
C ARG A 281 -5.44 -1.60 -9.93
N ASP A 282 -6.26 -2.53 -9.45
CA ASP A 282 -7.73 -2.44 -9.50
C ASP A 282 -8.40 -2.53 -8.11
N GLY A 283 -7.64 -2.65 -7.02
CA GLY A 283 -8.19 -2.91 -5.69
C GLY A 283 -9.03 -1.77 -5.11
N GLY A 284 -8.81 -0.53 -5.57
CA GLY A 284 -9.64 0.62 -5.19
C GLY A 284 -10.90 0.81 -6.04
N ARG A 285 -11.15 -0.04 -7.05
CA ARG A 285 -12.28 0.10 -7.97
C ARG A 285 -13.48 -0.71 -7.49
N PRO A 286 -14.58 -0.07 -7.04
CA PRO A 286 -15.74 -0.78 -6.50
C PRO A 286 -16.51 -1.56 -7.56
N ASP A 287 -16.49 -1.10 -8.81
CA ASP A 287 -17.25 -1.73 -9.90
C ASP A 287 -16.74 -3.14 -10.18
N LEU A 288 -17.66 -4.11 -10.13
CA LEU A 288 -17.39 -5.54 -10.36
C LEU A 288 -16.25 -6.09 -9.48
N PHE A 289 -16.05 -5.51 -8.28
CA PHE A 289 -14.92 -5.84 -7.41
C PHE A 289 -14.88 -7.35 -7.10
N LYS A 290 -16.00 -7.93 -6.67
CA LYS A 290 -16.09 -9.34 -6.31
C LYS A 290 -15.87 -10.23 -7.52
N GLU A 291 -16.53 -9.96 -8.63
CA GLU A 291 -16.45 -10.73 -9.87
C GLU A 291 -15.04 -10.72 -10.45
N ARG A 292 -14.34 -9.58 -10.34
CA ARG A 292 -12.96 -9.41 -10.82
C ARG A 292 -11.96 -10.22 -9.99
N PHE A 293 -12.10 -10.22 -8.67
CA PHE A 293 -11.08 -10.77 -7.77
C PHE A 293 -11.34 -12.20 -7.32
N ALA A 294 -12.60 -12.65 -7.21
CA ALA A 294 -12.92 -13.99 -6.69
C ALA A 294 -12.15 -15.13 -7.40
N PRO A 295 -12.03 -15.16 -8.75
CA PRO A 295 -11.29 -16.23 -9.44
C PRO A 295 -9.82 -16.32 -9.01
N TYR A 296 -9.17 -15.19 -8.72
CA TYR A 296 -7.76 -15.18 -8.31
C TYR A 296 -7.56 -15.82 -6.93
N PHE A 297 -8.41 -15.47 -5.97
CA PHE A 297 -8.33 -15.98 -4.60
C PHE A 297 -8.76 -17.45 -4.50
N ASP A 298 -9.81 -17.85 -5.25
CA ASP A 298 -10.26 -19.23 -5.30
C ASP A 298 -9.22 -20.17 -5.91
N GLU A 299 -8.54 -19.74 -6.98
CA GLU A 299 -7.40 -20.48 -7.56
C GLU A 299 -6.26 -20.58 -6.54
N GLY A 300 -5.96 -19.51 -5.80
CA GLY A 300 -4.92 -19.51 -4.77
C GLY A 300 -5.18 -20.55 -3.66
N VAL A 301 -6.41 -20.62 -3.16
CA VAL A 301 -6.81 -21.64 -2.16
C VAL A 301 -6.79 -23.04 -2.78
N THR A 302 -7.28 -23.20 -4.01
CA THR A 302 -7.29 -24.48 -4.73
C THR A 302 -5.87 -25.04 -4.90
N LEU A 303 -4.92 -24.20 -5.33
CA LEU A 303 -3.51 -24.58 -5.46
C LEU A 303 -2.91 -24.95 -4.10
N ALA A 304 -3.20 -24.17 -3.04
CA ALA A 304 -2.66 -24.45 -1.71
C ALA A 304 -3.20 -25.76 -1.11
N ARG A 305 -4.47 -26.11 -1.34
CA ARG A 305 -5.06 -27.38 -0.89
C ARG A 305 -4.45 -28.61 -1.58
N ARG A 306 -3.91 -28.45 -2.80
CA ARG A 306 -3.21 -29.51 -3.52
C ARG A 306 -1.79 -29.80 -3.01
N LEU A 307 -1.28 -29.01 -2.05
CA LEU A 307 0.07 -29.14 -1.50
C LEU A 307 0.02 -29.85 -0.13
N PRO A 308 0.08 -31.19 -0.09
CA PRO A 308 0.07 -31.92 1.18
C PRO A 308 1.25 -31.53 2.05
N GLY A 309 1.02 -31.39 3.36
CA GLY A 309 2.06 -31.08 4.35
C GLY A 309 2.46 -29.60 4.44
N ASN A 310 1.84 -28.69 3.69
CA ASN A 310 2.15 -27.26 3.76
C ASN A 310 1.02 -26.40 4.37
N ALA A 311 0.71 -26.67 5.64
CA ALA A 311 -0.32 -25.96 6.41
C ALA A 311 -0.14 -24.43 6.41
N ALA A 312 1.09 -23.92 6.46
CA ALA A 312 1.36 -22.47 6.38
C ALA A 312 0.91 -21.85 5.05
N ARG A 313 1.17 -22.52 3.93
CA ARG A 313 0.77 -22.00 2.62
C ARG A 313 -0.76 -22.01 2.46
N LEU A 314 -1.43 -23.04 2.97
CA LEU A 314 -2.89 -23.10 3.01
C LEU A 314 -3.48 -22.03 3.93
N ALA A 315 -2.99 -21.90 5.16
CA ALA A 315 -3.42 -20.86 6.09
C ALA A 315 -3.26 -19.46 5.50
N ARG A 316 -2.14 -19.19 4.81
CA ARG A 316 -1.92 -17.92 4.10
C ARG A 316 -2.94 -17.68 2.99
N ALA A 317 -3.20 -18.67 2.13
CA ALA A 317 -4.17 -18.54 1.05
C ALA A 317 -5.59 -18.31 1.56
N LEU A 318 -6.00 -19.03 2.61
CA LEU A 318 -7.29 -18.85 3.28
C LEU A 318 -7.39 -17.48 3.96
N THR A 319 -6.34 -17.03 4.63
CA THR A 319 -6.31 -15.69 5.22
C THR A 319 -6.43 -14.61 4.14
N ASP A 320 -5.67 -14.73 3.04
CA ASP A 320 -5.73 -13.79 1.91
C ASP A 320 -7.14 -13.74 1.30
N ARG A 321 -7.79 -14.90 1.08
CA ARG A 321 -9.17 -14.97 0.58
C ARG A 321 -10.19 -14.43 1.59
N SER A 322 -10.04 -14.73 2.87
CA SER A 322 -10.88 -14.18 3.94
C SER A 322 -10.87 -12.65 3.92
N MET A 323 -9.70 -12.02 3.86
CA MET A 323 -9.59 -10.55 3.84
C MET A 323 -10.23 -9.94 2.58
N PHE A 324 -10.11 -10.60 1.43
CA PHE A 324 -10.85 -10.23 0.21
C PHE A 324 -12.37 -10.36 0.39
N LEU A 325 -12.84 -11.45 1.00
CA LEU A 325 -14.27 -11.68 1.25
C LEU A 325 -14.85 -10.64 2.23
N VAL A 326 -14.07 -10.17 3.21
CA VAL A 326 -14.42 -9.02 4.05
C VAL A 326 -14.59 -7.76 3.18
N ALA A 327 -13.66 -7.49 2.26
CA ALA A 327 -13.76 -6.34 1.33
C ALA A 327 -14.95 -6.46 0.39
N ALA A 328 -15.32 -7.67 -0.01
CA ALA A 328 -16.53 -7.97 -0.79
C ALA A 328 -17.82 -8.03 0.03
N ARG A 329 -17.76 -7.73 1.34
CA ARG A 329 -18.89 -7.79 2.30
C ARG A 329 -19.58 -9.15 2.37
N THR A 330 -18.80 -10.22 2.26
CA THR A 330 -19.23 -11.62 2.41
C THR A 330 -18.60 -12.22 3.66
N PHE A 331 -19.17 -11.89 4.82
CA PHE A 331 -18.52 -12.12 6.12
C PHE A 331 -18.56 -13.58 6.60
N GLU A 332 -19.65 -14.32 6.40
CA GLU A 332 -19.74 -15.72 6.83
C GLU A 332 -18.70 -16.62 6.11
N PRO A 333 -18.54 -16.58 4.78
CA PRO A 333 -17.44 -17.27 4.12
C PRO A 333 -16.05 -16.80 4.57
N ALA A 334 -15.90 -15.50 4.85
CA ALA A 334 -14.63 -14.95 5.35
C ALA A 334 -14.28 -15.52 6.73
N TYR A 335 -15.26 -15.63 7.63
CA TYR A 335 -15.10 -16.21 8.96
C TYR A 335 -14.68 -17.68 8.87
N ALA A 336 -15.34 -18.47 8.02
CA ALA A 336 -15.01 -19.88 7.81
C ALA A 336 -13.54 -20.06 7.36
N ASP A 337 -13.10 -19.26 6.39
CA ASP A 337 -11.71 -19.29 5.90
C ASP A 337 -10.70 -18.90 6.99
N LEU A 338 -10.97 -17.83 7.74
CA LEU A 338 -10.06 -17.37 8.79
C LEU A 338 -9.99 -18.39 9.94
N SER A 339 -11.12 -18.99 10.30
CA SER A 339 -11.19 -20.05 11.32
C SER A 339 -10.32 -21.25 10.94
N GLU A 340 -10.48 -21.77 9.71
CA GLU A 340 -9.65 -22.85 9.18
C GLU A 340 -8.15 -22.47 9.20
N ALA A 341 -7.82 -21.24 8.76
CA ALA A 341 -6.45 -20.74 8.79
C ALA A 341 -5.86 -20.67 10.21
N VAL A 342 -6.64 -20.24 11.20
CA VAL A 342 -6.20 -20.15 12.60
C VAL A 342 -5.94 -21.54 13.19
N THR A 343 -6.80 -22.53 12.91
CA THR A 343 -6.58 -23.92 13.33
C THR A 343 -5.28 -24.48 12.75
N LEU A 344 -5.07 -24.31 11.44
CA LEU A 344 -3.85 -24.78 10.76
C LEU A 344 -2.55 -24.18 11.31
N LEU A 345 -2.61 -23.01 11.93
CA LEU A 345 -1.47 -22.32 12.53
C LEU A 345 -1.27 -22.65 14.02
N GLN A 346 -2.30 -23.14 14.71
CA GLN A 346 -2.22 -23.57 16.12
C GLN A 346 -1.72 -25.00 16.27
N ASP A 347 -1.91 -25.84 15.25
CA ASP A 347 -1.45 -27.24 15.22
C ASP A 347 0.06 -27.38 14.90
N ARG A 348 0.85 -26.32 15.12
CA ARG A 348 2.29 -26.23 14.87
C ARG A 348 3.00 -25.75 16.11
#